data_AF-A0A950DNB9-F1
#
_entry.id   AF-A0A950DNB9-F1
#
_cell.length_a   1.000
_cell.length_b   1.000
_cell.length_c   1.000
_cell.angle_alpha   90.00
_cell.angle_beta   90.00
_cell.angle_gamma   90.00
#
_symmetry.space_group_name_H-M   'P 1'
#
loop_
_entity.id
_entity.type
_entity.pdbx_description
1 polymer ?
#
loop_
_entity_poly.entity_id
_entity_poly.type
_entity_poly.pdbx_seq_one_letter_code
_entity_poly.pdbx_strand_id
1 'polypeptide(L)'
;PIWTFDYLQNVAINFTQLAINAEKDFISFQERADQGTLTRQQLQQDITQANAEVDAAQAQIDAAAAEQTAYEDGAALANQRASDATQNVTDYSSTSEMSIVYQATSQQLAGGDDGDPNQLNGIADALQGIGDAGQRLREGWHLEGSAATLAAGNQLAASRYTRQYEIAAMQREANELGLAATQAGDEAAAAKARTNAAKAAKAVADAHQQAATQNLAAFDEQFFTPDVWYRLANASYRLYRRYLYMAIRTARLMQRAYNFETDQTLRWIKSDYTTDEVKGLLGAEALMADIQSFSFDLITSRASKPQPIKQTISLYNQYGFAFENQLRKTGIMEFQTHIEDFDFYYPGTYAGRIEAVEVSIIGVLPPTGISGTLTNSGISSYRTPASVSGAGTSTPVKFRVQSKETLILSDYSARQDTLLVTNNSGMLRIMQGAGLASTWRLELPKAINDIDYGALTDVQLTFYYKARYDPLLHDAVIAQLATLPGINTRQRGIPLRWIYPDAYFHFQDTGNLSITLKKSDFRTNETNPVLTSVGLLVATDGSVSAGGIKVSLATPTHAAIAAVTDAAGQINSERASPWAPLASGAMIGGYSLSLTATDNPQLVKNGKLDLTPLVNIALLLQYQFTPRT
;
A
#
# COMPACT_ATOMS: atom_id res chain seq x y z
N PRO A 1 -8.63 7.28 19.55
CA PRO A 1 -7.86 6.25 18.82
C PRO A 1 -7.39 5.21 19.84
N ILE A 2 -7.24 3.94 19.46
CA ILE A 2 -6.78 2.89 20.40
C ILE A 2 -5.27 2.71 20.32
N TRP A 3 -4.73 2.73 19.10
CA TRP A 3 -3.31 2.53 18.84
C TRP A 3 -2.57 3.87 18.73
N THR A 4 -1.30 3.88 19.12
CA THR A 4 -0.41 5.04 19.03
C THR A 4 -0.06 5.35 17.57
N PHE A 5 0.33 6.60 17.32
CA PHE A 5 0.81 7.04 16.00
C PHE A 5 1.97 6.19 15.51
N ASP A 6 2.99 5.96 16.35
CA ASP A 6 4.20 5.22 15.99
C ASP A 6 3.89 3.77 15.56
N TYR A 7 3.03 3.07 16.32
CA TYR A 7 2.60 1.72 15.94
C TYR A 7 1.86 1.72 14.60
N LEU A 8 0.87 2.61 14.45
CA LEU A 8 0.07 2.69 13.22
C LEU A 8 0.91 3.12 12.01
N GLN A 9 1.92 3.97 12.22
CA GLN A 9 2.86 4.36 11.17
C GLN A 9 3.67 3.16 10.70
N ASN A 10 4.27 2.39 11.60
CA ASN A 10 5.04 1.20 11.24
C ASN A 10 4.19 0.17 10.48
N VAL A 11 2.95 -0.06 10.92
CA VAL A 11 2.01 -0.95 10.22
C VAL A 11 1.61 -0.39 8.85
N ALA A 12 1.35 0.91 8.74
CA ALA A 12 1.02 1.55 7.47
C ALA A 12 2.19 1.44 6.48
N ILE A 13 3.42 1.74 6.92
CA ILE A 13 4.65 1.60 6.12
C ILE A 13 4.79 0.16 5.62
N ASN A 14 4.58 -0.84 6.47
CA ASN A 14 4.69 -2.23 6.08
C ASN A 14 3.68 -2.61 4.97
N PHE A 15 2.40 -2.25 5.11
CA PHE A 15 1.41 -2.50 4.06
C PHE A 15 1.72 -1.75 2.77
N THR A 16 2.22 -0.51 2.86
CA THR A 16 2.64 0.26 1.69
C THR A 16 3.83 -0.39 0.99
N GLN A 17 4.83 -0.90 1.73
CA GLN A 17 5.95 -1.65 1.15
C GLN A 17 5.50 -2.93 0.44
N LEU A 18 4.56 -3.67 1.03
CA LEU A 18 3.96 -4.85 0.39
C LEU A 18 3.21 -4.48 -0.90
N ALA A 19 2.52 -3.34 -0.91
CA ALA A 19 1.87 -2.83 -2.11
C ALA A 19 2.89 -2.45 -3.20
N ILE A 20 3.95 -1.71 -2.86
CA ILE A 20 5.04 -1.34 -3.77
C ILE A 20 5.68 -2.58 -4.41
N ASN A 21 5.97 -3.61 -3.61
CA ASN A 21 6.58 -4.84 -4.12
C ASN A 21 5.63 -5.58 -5.08
N ALA A 22 4.34 -5.69 -4.73
CA ALA A 22 3.34 -6.31 -5.60
C ALA A 22 3.13 -5.53 -6.91
N GLU A 23 3.25 -4.18 -6.87
CA GLU A 23 3.21 -3.34 -8.07
C GLU A 23 4.43 -3.57 -8.97
N LYS A 24 5.64 -3.65 -8.39
CA LYS A 24 6.86 -3.97 -9.15
C LYS A 24 6.79 -5.34 -9.82
N ASP A 25 6.27 -6.34 -9.12
CA ASP A 25 6.03 -7.67 -9.68
C ASP A 25 5.01 -7.61 -10.82
N PHE A 26 3.93 -6.85 -10.66
CA PHE A 26 2.95 -6.62 -11.74
C PHE A 26 3.61 -6.01 -12.98
N ILE A 27 4.39 -4.93 -12.82
CA ILE A 27 5.07 -4.26 -13.93
C ILE A 27 6.01 -5.24 -14.64
N SER A 28 6.82 -5.98 -13.88
CA SER A 28 7.77 -6.95 -14.44
C SER A 28 7.06 -8.09 -15.19
N PHE A 29 5.96 -8.63 -14.65
CA PHE A 29 5.20 -9.68 -15.31
C PHE A 29 4.47 -9.18 -16.55
N GLN A 30 3.92 -7.97 -16.51
CA GLN A 30 3.27 -7.36 -17.67
C GLN A 30 4.28 -7.13 -18.80
N GLU A 31 5.47 -6.59 -18.49
CA GLU A 31 6.53 -6.41 -19.48
C GLU A 31 6.95 -7.73 -20.13
N ARG A 32 7.14 -8.79 -19.33
CA ARG A 32 7.48 -10.13 -19.86
C ARG A 32 6.37 -10.72 -20.72
N ALA A 33 5.10 -10.49 -20.37
CA ALA A 33 3.96 -10.90 -21.18
C ALA A 33 3.95 -10.19 -22.54
N ASP A 34 4.18 -8.87 -22.54
CA ASP A 34 4.20 -8.05 -23.75
C ASP A 34 5.39 -8.44 -24.65
N GLN A 35 6.58 -8.65 -24.08
CA GLN A 35 7.75 -9.15 -24.80
C GLN A 35 7.52 -10.53 -25.40
N GLY A 36 6.97 -11.47 -24.62
CA GLY A 36 6.64 -12.81 -25.11
C GLY A 36 5.57 -12.78 -26.22
N THR A 37 4.60 -11.87 -26.14
CA THR A 37 3.60 -11.69 -27.19
C THR A 37 4.24 -11.19 -28.48
N LEU A 38 5.17 -10.23 -28.38
CA LEU A 38 5.92 -9.74 -29.54
C LEU A 38 6.80 -10.84 -30.16
N THR A 39 7.53 -11.61 -29.34
CA THR A 39 8.34 -12.74 -29.81
C THR A 39 7.47 -13.78 -30.53
N ARG A 40 6.30 -14.12 -29.98
CA ARG A 40 5.36 -15.02 -30.64
C ARG A 40 4.91 -14.48 -32.00
N GLN A 41 4.58 -13.18 -32.07
CA GLN A 41 4.18 -12.53 -33.32
C GLN A 41 5.30 -12.56 -34.36
N GLN A 42 6.55 -12.33 -33.96
CA GLN A 42 7.71 -12.45 -34.85
C GLN A 42 7.86 -13.88 -35.40
N LEU A 43 7.76 -14.91 -34.54
CA LEU A 43 7.82 -16.31 -34.97
C LEU A 43 6.68 -16.68 -35.95
N GLN A 44 5.48 -16.12 -35.76
CA GLN A 44 4.38 -16.30 -36.71
C GLN A 44 4.62 -15.60 -38.05
N GLN A 45 5.24 -14.42 -38.03
CA GLN A 45 5.66 -13.72 -39.24
C GLN A 45 6.75 -14.50 -39.98
N ASP A 46 7.72 -15.07 -39.26
CA ASP A 46 8.78 -15.91 -39.84
C ASP A 46 8.22 -17.14 -40.55
N ILE A 47 7.19 -17.80 -39.98
CA ILE A 47 6.50 -18.92 -40.66
C ILE A 47 5.81 -18.44 -41.94
N THR A 48 5.16 -17.28 -41.89
CA THR A 48 4.47 -16.72 -43.06
C THR A 48 5.48 -16.39 -44.17
N GLN A 49 6.62 -15.82 -43.81
CA GLN A 49 7.72 -15.55 -44.73
C GLN A 49 8.30 -16.85 -45.30
N ALA A 50 8.59 -17.85 -44.46
CA ALA A 50 9.14 -19.12 -44.91
C ALA A 50 8.18 -19.87 -45.86
N ASN A 51 6.87 -19.81 -45.63
CA ASN A 51 5.89 -20.36 -46.58
C ASN A 51 5.96 -19.65 -47.94
N ALA A 52 6.06 -18.32 -47.94
CA ALA A 52 6.20 -17.56 -49.18
C ALA A 52 7.54 -17.85 -49.91
N GLU A 53 8.62 -18.10 -49.17
CA GLU A 53 9.91 -18.52 -49.72
C GLU A 53 9.82 -19.90 -50.39
N VAL A 54 9.11 -20.85 -49.79
CA VAL A 54 8.85 -22.17 -50.38
C VAL A 54 8.04 -22.05 -51.67
N ASP A 55 6.98 -21.25 -51.67
CA ASP A 55 6.14 -21.02 -52.86
C ASP A 55 6.94 -20.36 -54.00
N ALA A 56 7.78 -19.37 -53.67
CA ALA A 56 8.66 -18.72 -54.65
C ALA A 56 9.72 -19.68 -55.20
N ALA A 57 10.31 -20.52 -54.35
CA ALA A 57 11.27 -21.54 -54.78
C ALA A 57 10.62 -22.60 -55.68
N GLN A 58 9.37 -22.99 -55.40
CA GLN A 58 8.62 -23.90 -56.27
C GLN A 58 8.37 -23.28 -57.64
N ALA A 59 7.93 -22.02 -57.70
CA ALA A 59 7.76 -21.31 -58.96
C ALA A 59 9.08 -21.20 -59.78
N GLN A 60 10.23 -21.06 -59.11
CA GLN A 60 11.54 -21.09 -59.78
C GLN A 60 11.88 -22.46 -60.35
N ILE A 61 11.52 -23.56 -59.67
CA ILE A 61 11.70 -24.92 -60.22
C ILE A 61 10.84 -25.09 -61.47
N ASP A 62 9.57 -24.66 -61.42
CA ASP A 62 8.66 -24.82 -62.55
C ASP A 62 9.14 -24.02 -63.77
N ALA A 63 9.65 -22.80 -63.56
CA ALA A 63 10.27 -21.98 -64.61
C ALA A 63 11.55 -22.62 -65.17
N ALA A 64 12.45 -23.11 -64.30
CA ALA A 64 13.70 -23.77 -64.73
C ALA A 64 13.43 -25.09 -65.47
N ALA A 65 12.39 -25.84 -65.06
CA ALA A 65 11.98 -27.06 -65.74
C ALA A 65 11.41 -26.77 -67.14
N ALA A 66 10.61 -25.71 -67.29
CA ALA A 66 10.13 -25.27 -68.60
C ALA A 66 11.30 -24.82 -69.51
N GLU A 67 12.26 -24.08 -68.96
CA GLU A 67 13.50 -23.69 -69.67
C GLU A 67 14.30 -24.92 -70.10
N GLN A 68 14.51 -25.89 -69.20
CA GLN A 68 15.20 -27.15 -69.51
C GLN A 68 14.54 -27.90 -70.68
N THR A 69 13.22 -28.06 -70.66
CA THR A 69 12.49 -28.71 -71.77
C THR A 69 12.72 -27.98 -73.10
N ALA A 70 12.68 -26.65 -73.11
CA ALA A 70 12.92 -25.87 -74.32
C ALA A 70 14.34 -26.07 -74.88
N TYR A 71 15.36 -26.17 -74.01
CA TYR A 71 16.74 -26.45 -74.43
C TYR A 71 16.93 -27.91 -74.88
N GLU A 72 16.27 -28.88 -74.24
CA GLU A 72 16.30 -30.29 -74.65
C GLU A 72 15.65 -30.48 -76.04
N ASP A 73 14.50 -29.84 -76.27
CA ASP A 73 13.84 -29.82 -77.58
C ASP A 73 14.72 -29.15 -78.65
N GLY A 74 15.37 -28.03 -78.28
CA GLY A 74 16.33 -27.34 -79.14
C GLY A 74 17.53 -28.21 -79.51
N ALA A 75 18.09 -28.95 -78.56
CA ALA A 75 19.18 -29.90 -78.79
C ALA A 75 18.73 -31.09 -79.65
N ALA A 76 17.53 -31.62 -79.43
CA ALA A 76 16.97 -32.69 -80.27
C ALA A 76 16.81 -32.23 -81.73
N LEU A 77 16.27 -31.02 -81.94
CA LEU A 77 16.14 -30.41 -83.26
C LEU A 77 17.50 -30.17 -83.93
N ALA A 78 18.49 -29.68 -83.19
CA ALA A 78 19.84 -29.46 -83.72
C ALA A 78 20.51 -30.78 -84.13
N ASN A 79 20.37 -31.83 -83.32
CA ASN A 79 20.86 -33.18 -83.66
C ASN A 79 20.17 -33.74 -84.90
N GLN A 80 18.86 -33.57 -85.02
CA GLN A 80 18.12 -33.98 -86.20
C GLN A 80 18.62 -33.25 -87.45
N ARG A 81 18.80 -31.93 -87.39
CA ARG A 81 19.35 -31.14 -88.51
C ARG A 81 20.75 -31.60 -88.93
N ALA A 82 21.62 -31.90 -87.96
CA ALA A 82 22.97 -32.41 -88.26
C ALA A 82 22.93 -33.81 -88.91
N SER A 83 22.05 -34.69 -88.44
CA SER A 83 21.81 -36.01 -89.03
C SER A 83 21.26 -35.90 -90.45
N ASP A 84 20.22 -35.08 -90.64
CA ASP A 84 19.59 -34.86 -91.95
C ASP A 84 20.58 -34.26 -92.95
N ALA A 85 21.45 -33.32 -92.52
CA ALA A 85 22.50 -32.77 -93.37
C ALA A 85 23.55 -33.82 -93.77
N THR A 86 23.96 -34.69 -92.84
CA THR A 86 24.89 -35.80 -93.13
C THR A 86 24.26 -36.84 -94.06
N GLN A 87 22.97 -37.13 -93.88
CA GLN A 87 22.21 -38.01 -94.76
C GLN A 87 22.07 -37.38 -96.15
N ASN A 88 21.79 -36.08 -96.23
CA ASN A 88 21.70 -35.36 -97.50
C ASN A 88 23.02 -35.39 -98.29
N VAL A 89 24.17 -35.23 -97.62
CA VAL A 89 25.49 -35.44 -98.25
C VAL A 89 25.59 -36.85 -98.83
N THR A 90 25.18 -37.86 -98.06
CA THR A 90 25.24 -39.28 -98.45
C THR A 90 24.34 -39.55 -99.66
N ASP A 91 23.06 -39.17 -99.58
CA ASP A 91 22.05 -39.36 -100.62
C ASP A 91 22.41 -38.60 -101.91
N TYR A 92 22.88 -37.35 -101.78
CA TYR A 92 23.36 -36.58 -102.93
C TYR A 92 24.59 -37.25 -103.55
N SER A 93 25.55 -37.71 -102.75
CA SER A 93 26.74 -38.38 -103.27
C SER A 93 26.39 -39.65 -104.04
N SER A 94 25.50 -40.50 -103.53
CA SER A 94 25.14 -41.77 -104.20
C SER A 94 24.27 -41.58 -105.44
N THR A 95 23.38 -40.58 -105.43
CA THR A 95 22.36 -40.41 -106.48
C THR A 95 22.84 -39.52 -107.62
N SER A 96 23.63 -38.48 -107.32
CA SER A 96 24.12 -37.53 -108.33
C SER A 96 25.09 -38.16 -109.32
N GLU A 97 25.86 -39.18 -108.91
CA GLU A 97 26.82 -39.88 -109.77
C GLU A 97 26.15 -40.51 -110.99
N MET A 98 25.06 -41.24 -110.75
CA MET A 98 24.31 -41.88 -111.83
C MET A 98 23.55 -40.86 -112.68
N SER A 99 23.04 -39.79 -112.05
CA SER A 99 22.29 -38.73 -112.73
C SER A 99 23.13 -37.95 -113.74
N ILE A 100 24.35 -37.54 -113.37
CA ILE A 100 25.24 -36.79 -114.27
C ILE A 100 25.68 -37.64 -115.47
N VAL A 101 25.88 -38.94 -115.26
CA VAL A 101 26.22 -39.91 -116.32
C VAL A 101 25.04 -40.05 -117.28
N TYR A 102 23.81 -40.27 -116.78
CA TYR A 102 22.63 -40.36 -117.65
C TYR A 102 22.34 -39.07 -118.42
N GLN A 103 22.57 -37.90 -117.82
CA GLN A 103 22.45 -36.62 -118.53
C GLN A 103 23.45 -36.52 -119.69
N ALA A 104 24.72 -36.86 -119.45
CA ALA A 104 25.75 -36.87 -120.49
C ALA A 104 25.44 -37.90 -121.60
N THR A 105 25.02 -39.11 -121.22
CA THR A 105 24.58 -40.15 -122.16
C THR A 105 23.39 -39.68 -123.01
N SER A 106 22.40 -39.01 -122.41
CA SER A 106 21.25 -38.48 -123.17
C SER A 106 21.65 -37.46 -124.23
N GLN A 107 22.68 -36.65 -123.98
CA GLN A 107 23.19 -35.69 -124.96
C GLN A 107 23.99 -36.36 -126.08
N GLN A 108 24.75 -37.40 -125.76
CA GLN A 108 25.43 -38.24 -126.75
C GLN A 108 24.39 -38.89 -127.71
N LEU A 109 23.31 -39.44 -127.16
CA LEU A 109 22.17 -39.98 -127.92
C LEU A 109 21.46 -38.92 -128.78
N ALA A 110 21.20 -37.73 -128.23
CA ALA A 110 20.58 -36.63 -128.97
C ALA A 110 21.47 -36.12 -130.13
N GLY A 111 22.79 -36.30 -130.02
CA GLY A 111 23.76 -36.05 -131.07
C GLY A 111 23.89 -37.14 -132.14
N GLY A 112 23.13 -38.25 -132.03
CA GLY A 112 23.07 -39.34 -133.01
C GLY A 112 24.06 -40.49 -132.80
N ASP A 113 24.65 -40.61 -131.61
CA ASP A 113 25.65 -41.64 -131.26
C ASP A 113 25.06 -42.77 -130.37
N ASP A 114 25.85 -43.80 -130.07
CA ASP A 114 25.41 -45.07 -129.46
C ASP A 114 25.04 -45.01 -127.96
N GLY A 115 25.42 -43.94 -127.27
CA GLY A 115 25.10 -43.72 -125.87
C GLY A 115 25.92 -44.58 -124.90
N ASP A 116 27.12 -45.04 -125.25
CA ASP A 116 27.97 -45.85 -124.36
C ASP A 116 28.47 -45.05 -123.13
N PRO A 117 27.98 -45.36 -121.90
CA PRO A 117 28.41 -44.67 -120.69
C PRO A 117 29.88 -44.92 -120.35
N ASN A 118 30.47 -46.05 -120.77
CA ASN A 118 31.87 -46.36 -120.46
C ASN A 118 32.82 -45.48 -121.27
N GLN A 119 32.50 -45.23 -122.55
CA GLN A 119 33.25 -44.33 -123.41
C GLN A 119 33.22 -42.89 -122.88
N LEU A 120 32.06 -42.40 -122.43
CA LEU A 120 31.93 -41.07 -121.83
C LEU A 120 32.70 -40.94 -120.50
N ASN A 121 32.64 -41.95 -119.64
CA ASN A 121 33.42 -41.97 -118.40
C ASN A 121 34.93 -41.95 -118.69
N GLY A 122 35.41 -42.70 -119.69
CA GLY A 122 36.81 -42.68 -120.11
C GLY A 122 37.27 -41.31 -120.65
N ILE A 123 36.43 -40.61 -121.41
CA ILE A 123 36.71 -39.25 -121.88
C ILE A 123 36.69 -38.24 -120.73
N ALA A 124 35.72 -38.34 -119.81
CA ALA A 124 35.63 -37.47 -118.65
C ALA A 124 36.81 -37.69 -117.69
N ASP A 125 37.23 -38.93 -117.44
CA ASP A 125 38.44 -39.26 -116.67
C ASP A 125 39.67 -38.62 -117.29
N ALA A 126 39.81 -38.74 -118.62
CA ALA A 126 40.94 -38.15 -119.35
C ALA A 126 40.94 -36.60 -119.25
N LEU A 127 39.79 -35.94 -119.38
CA LEU A 127 39.64 -34.49 -119.23
C LEU A 127 39.85 -34.00 -117.79
N GLN A 128 39.54 -34.82 -116.79
CA GLN A 128 39.83 -34.54 -115.37
C GLN A 128 41.28 -34.85 -114.97
N GLY A 129 42.09 -35.40 -115.90
CA GLY A 129 43.49 -35.77 -115.65
C GLY A 129 43.65 -37.06 -114.85
N ILE A 130 42.62 -37.92 -114.83
CA ILE A 130 42.57 -39.19 -114.11
C ILE A 130 43.02 -40.32 -115.08
N GLY A 131 43.96 -41.16 -114.63
CA GLY A 131 44.47 -42.30 -115.40
C GLY A 131 45.46 -41.94 -116.53
N ASP A 132 45.89 -42.96 -117.28
CA ASP A 132 46.92 -42.86 -118.33
C ASP A 132 46.50 -41.93 -119.50
N ALA A 133 45.21 -41.94 -119.86
CA ALA A 133 44.65 -41.08 -120.91
C ALA A 133 44.66 -39.58 -120.54
N GLY A 134 44.46 -39.23 -119.26
CA GLY A 134 44.48 -37.85 -118.81
C GLY A 134 45.88 -37.24 -118.70
N GLN A 135 46.90 -38.06 -118.44
CA GLN A 135 48.31 -37.63 -118.51
C GLN A 135 48.72 -37.28 -119.95
N ARG A 136 48.30 -38.11 -120.92
CA ARG A 136 48.60 -37.88 -122.35
C ARG A 136 47.94 -36.63 -122.93
N LEU A 137 46.72 -36.28 -122.49
CA LEU A 137 46.06 -35.01 -122.86
C LEU A 137 46.83 -33.77 -122.40
N ARG A 138 47.40 -33.80 -121.19
CA ARG A 138 48.26 -32.71 -120.68
C ARG A 138 49.56 -32.56 -121.48
N GLU A 139 50.02 -33.63 -122.11
CA GLU A 139 51.21 -33.69 -122.97
C GLU A 139 50.92 -33.34 -124.44
N GLY A 140 49.71 -32.85 -124.76
CA GLY A 140 49.37 -32.30 -126.08
C GLY A 140 48.64 -33.27 -127.03
N TRP A 141 48.16 -34.41 -126.55
CA TRP A 141 47.33 -35.33 -127.33
C TRP A 141 45.89 -34.84 -127.47
N HIS A 142 45.25 -35.16 -128.60
CA HIS A 142 43.84 -34.84 -128.85
C HIS A 142 42.96 -36.07 -128.57
N LEU A 143 41.75 -35.85 -128.05
CA LEU A 143 40.76 -36.91 -127.88
C LEU A 143 40.12 -37.25 -129.23
N GLU A 144 40.01 -38.55 -129.54
CA GLU A 144 39.36 -39.06 -130.75
C GLU A 144 37.92 -39.51 -130.44
N GLY A 145 36.96 -39.10 -131.27
CA GLY A 145 35.54 -39.40 -131.09
C GLY A 145 34.65 -38.50 -131.96
N SER A 146 33.35 -38.80 -132.02
CA SER A 146 32.39 -37.91 -132.67
C SER A 146 32.28 -36.58 -131.91
N ALA A 147 31.91 -35.49 -132.60
CA ALA A 147 31.73 -34.19 -131.96
C ALA A 147 30.68 -34.22 -130.83
N ALA A 148 29.66 -35.08 -130.96
CA ALA A 148 28.65 -35.32 -129.93
C ALA A 148 29.23 -36.01 -128.69
N THR A 149 30.06 -37.04 -128.88
CA THR A 149 30.68 -37.82 -127.79
C THR A 149 31.74 -37.02 -127.03
N LEU A 150 32.53 -36.19 -127.71
CA LEU A 150 33.48 -35.28 -127.06
C LEU A 150 32.80 -34.16 -126.27
N ALA A 151 31.71 -33.59 -126.79
CA ALA A 151 30.93 -32.57 -126.10
C ALA A 151 30.24 -33.12 -124.84
N ALA A 152 29.63 -34.31 -124.94
CA ALA A 152 29.01 -35.01 -123.81
C ALA A 152 30.04 -35.39 -122.73
N GLY A 153 31.25 -35.84 -123.12
CA GLY A 153 32.35 -36.15 -122.20
C GLY A 153 32.91 -34.91 -121.47
N ASN A 154 33.03 -33.76 -122.18
CA ASN A 154 33.44 -32.49 -121.57
C ASN A 154 32.40 -31.94 -120.58
N GLN A 155 31.11 -32.05 -120.94
CA GLN A 155 30.04 -31.70 -120.02
C GLN A 155 30.02 -32.61 -118.79
N LEU A 156 30.25 -33.92 -118.94
CA LEU A 156 30.35 -34.85 -117.82
C LEU A 156 31.50 -34.49 -116.86
N ALA A 157 32.67 -34.13 -117.40
CA ALA A 157 33.81 -33.67 -116.60
C ALA A 157 33.49 -32.39 -115.81
N ALA A 158 32.81 -31.41 -116.44
CA ALA A 158 32.34 -30.20 -115.78
C ALA A 158 31.29 -30.52 -114.68
N SER A 159 30.31 -31.37 -114.97
CA SER A 159 29.29 -31.81 -114.01
C SER A 159 29.88 -32.55 -112.81
N ARG A 160 30.95 -33.33 -113.00
CA ARG A 160 31.68 -33.99 -111.91
C ARG A 160 32.41 -33.00 -111.00
N TYR A 161 33.03 -31.95 -111.54
CA TYR A 161 33.65 -30.89 -110.72
C TYR A 161 32.62 -30.10 -109.92
N THR A 162 31.49 -29.72 -110.55
CA THR A 162 30.37 -29.07 -109.87
C THR A 162 29.82 -29.95 -108.74
N ARG A 163 29.63 -31.25 -108.99
CA ARG A 163 29.22 -32.23 -107.97
C ARG A 163 30.21 -32.28 -106.80
N GLN A 164 31.52 -32.34 -107.06
CA GLN A 164 32.52 -32.37 -105.99
C GLN A 164 32.51 -31.11 -105.14
N TYR A 165 32.37 -29.94 -105.76
CA TYR A 165 32.23 -28.67 -105.04
C TYR A 165 30.96 -28.66 -104.18
N GLU A 166 29.84 -29.14 -104.72
CA GLU A 166 28.55 -29.20 -104.03
C GLU A 166 28.62 -30.15 -102.83
N ILE A 167 29.18 -31.36 -102.99
CA ILE A 167 29.43 -32.31 -101.89
C ILE A 167 30.31 -31.67 -100.82
N ALA A 168 31.39 -30.97 -101.21
CA ALA A 168 32.27 -30.32 -100.26
C ALA A 168 31.59 -29.14 -99.53
N ALA A 169 30.66 -28.43 -100.19
CA ALA A 169 29.85 -27.39 -99.58
C ALA A 169 28.86 -27.98 -98.57
N MET A 170 28.12 -29.01 -98.97
CA MET A 170 27.20 -29.74 -98.08
C MET A 170 27.94 -30.38 -96.89
N GLN A 171 29.17 -30.87 -97.08
CA GLN A 171 29.98 -31.41 -95.99
C GLN A 171 30.41 -30.34 -94.97
N ARG A 172 30.74 -29.12 -95.44
CA ARG A 172 31.05 -27.99 -94.53
C ARG A 172 29.82 -27.61 -93.72
N GLU A 173 28.66 -27.54 -94.36
CA GLU A 173 27.38 -27.27 -93.69
C GLU A 173 27.03 -28.36 -92.67
N ALA A 174 27.18 -29.64 -93.02
CA ALA A 174 26.97 -30.75 -92.11
C ALA A 174 27.91 -30.69 -90.88
N ASN A 175 29.18 -30.32 -91.08
CA ASN A 175 30.14 -30.14 -89.99
C ASN A 175 29.76 -28.95 -89.09
N GLU A 176 29.33 -27.82 -89.66
CA GLU A 176 28.86 -26.65 -88.91
C GLU A 176 27.62 -26.99 -88.07
N LEU A 177 26.66 -27.70 -88.66
CA LEU A 177 25.46 -28.18 -87.96
C LEU A 177 25.81 -29.19 -86.85
N GLY A 178 26.84 -30.03 -87.04
CA GLY A 178 27.36 -30.91 -86.00
C GLY A 178 27.97 -30.16 -84.80
N LEU A 179 28.68 -29.06 -85.05
CA LEU A 179 29.17 -28.17 -83.99
C LEU A 179 28.01 -27.46 -83.27
N ALA A 180 27.02 -26.97 -84.02
CA ALA A 180 25.81 -26.36 -83.45
C ALA A 180 25.01 -27.35 -82.59
N ALA A 181 24.92 -28.62 -82.99
CA ALA A 181 24.31 -29.69 -82.20
C ALA A 181 25.05 -29.96 -80.88
N THR A 182 26.39 -29.91 -80.91
CA THR A 182 27.22 -30.05 -79.71
C THR A 182 26.98 -28.89 -78.75
N GLN A 183 26.99 -27.65 -79.25
CA GLN A 183 26.70 -26.46 -78.45
C GLN A 183 25.29 -26.53 -77.82
N ALA A 184 24.27 -26.92 -78.59
CA ALA A 184 22.92 -27.07 -78.06
C ALA A 184 22.84 -28.16 -76.96
N GLY A 185 23.64 -29.22 -77.08
CA GLY A 185 23.79 -30.25 -76.04
C GLY A 185 24.40 -29.70 -74.74
N ASP A 186 25.43 -28.87 -74.84
CA ASP A 186 26.05 -28.21 -73.67
C ASP A 186 25.07 -27.20 -73.00
N GLU A 187 24.29 -26.47 -73.81
CA GLU A 187 23.25 -25.56 -73.31
C GLU A 187 22.14 -26.32 -72.56
N ALA A 188 21.70 -27.47 -73.08
CA ALA A 188 20.75 -28.34 -72.39
C ALA A 188 21.31 -28.91 -71.07
N ALA A 189 22.59 -29.29 -71.06
CA ALA A 189 23.26 -29.74 -69.83
C ALA A 189 23.34 -28.62 -68.78
N ALA A 190 23.63 -27.38 -69.21
CA ALA A 190 23.63 -26.21 -68.33
C ALA A 190 22.23 -25.91 -67.78
N ALA A 191 21.18 -26.01 -68.61
CA ALA A 191 19.79 -25.83 -68.18
C ALA A 191 19.39 -26.88 -67.13
N LYS A 192 19.76 -28.15 -67.33
CA LYS A 192 19.56 -29.22 -66.34
C LYS A 192 20.28 -28.93 -65.00
N ALA A 193 21.50 -28.38 -65.06
CA ALA A 193 22.22 -27.97 -63.85
C ALA A 193 21.48 -26.83 -63.11
N ARG A 194 20.89 -25.85 -63.84
CA ARG A 194 20.05 -24.79 -63.24
C ARG A 194 18.82 -25.38 -62.54
N THR A 195 18.14 -26.35 -63.13
CA THR A 195 17.00 -27.05 -62.49
C THR A 195 17.42 -27.75 -61.19
N ASN A 196 18.58 -28.41 -61.19
CA ASN A 196 19.11 -29.04 -59.97
C ASN A 196 19.46 -28.02 -58.89
N ALA A 197 20.02 -26.87 -59.26
CA ALA A 197 20.28 -25.77 -58.33
C ALA A 197 18.99 -25.20 -57.74
N ALA A 198 17.94 -25.02 -58.56
CA ALA A 198 16.62 -24.58 -58.08
C ALA A 198 15.98 -25.59 -57.11
N LYS A 199 16.10 -26.90 -57.38
CA LYS A 199 15.66 -27.97 -56.46
C LYS A 199 16.39 -27.93 -55.12
N ALA A 200 17.71 -27.70 -55.14
CA ALA A 200 18.49 -27.53 -53.92
C ALA A 200 18.07 -26.29 -53.13
N ALA A 201 17.80 -25.16 -53.81
CA ALA A 201 17.29 -23.95 -53.17
C ALA A 201 15.93 -24.17 -52.50
N LYS A 202 15.01 -24.93 -53.13
CA LYS A 202 13.75 -25.32 -52.48
C LYS A 202 13.97 -26.20 -51.25
N ALA A 203 14.88 -27.17 -51.30
CA ALA A 203 15.16 -28.01 -50.13
C ALA A 203 15.67 -27.18 -48.93
N VAL A 204 16.43 -26.11 -49.19
CA VAL A 204 16.80 -25.12 -48.16
C VAL A 204 15.57 -24.39 -47.65
N ALA A 205 14.70 -23.87 -48.54
CA ALA A 205 13.46 -23.20 -48.12
C ALA A 205 12.55 -24.11 -47.27
N ASP A 206 12.39 -25.39 -47.65
CA ASP A 206 11.62 -26.38 -46.89
C ASP A 206 12.22 -26.59 -45.48
N ALA A 207 13.55 -26.68 -45.38
CA ALA A 207 14.24 -26.82 -44.09
C ALA A 207 14.07 -25.56 -43.21
N HIS A 208 14.11 -24.37 -43.81
CA HIS A 208 13.85 -23.10 -43.13
C HIS A 208 12.41 -23.04 -42.59
N GLN A 209 11.42 -23.47 -43.38
CA GLN A 209 10.02 -23.54 -42.98
C GLN A 209 9.80 -24.53 -41.83
N GLN A 210 10.43 -25.71 -41.89
CA GLN A 210 10.41 -26.68 -40.80
C GLN A 210 11.05 -26.14 -39.52
N ALA A 211 12.19 -25.45 -39.63
CA ALA A 211 12.84 -24.82 -38.48
C ALA A 211 11.96 -23.71 -37.85
N ALA A 212 11.31 -22.87 -38.67
CA ALA A 212 10.41 -21.82 -38.19
C ALA A 212 9.21 -22.40 -37.43
N THR A 213 8.60 -23.47 -37.94
CA THR A 213 7.48 -24.15 -37.27
C THR A 213 7.91 -24.85 -35.96
N GLN A 214 9.08 -25.48 -35.94
CA GLN A 214 9.64 -26.07 -34.72
C GLN A 214 9.98 -25.02 -33.65
N ASN A 215 10.50 -23.85 -34.06
CA ASN A 215 10.79 -22.75 -33.14
C ASN A 215 9.51 -22.21 -32.47
N LEU A 216 8.41 -22.07 -33.22
CA LEU A 216 7.13 -21.68 -32.64
C LEU A 216 6.56 -22.75 -31.69
N ALA A 217 6.64 -24.03 -32.08
CA ALA A 217 6.19 -25.13 -31.22
C ALA A 217 6.99 -25.18 -29.91
N ALA A 218 8.32 -25.04 -29.99
CA ALA A 218 9.20 -25.01 -28.83
C ALA A 218 8.93 -23.79 -27.94
N PHE A 219 8.56 -22.64 -28.51
CA PHE A 219 8.12 -21.46 -27.75
C PHE A 219 6.79 -21.72 -27.02
N ASP A 220 5.81 -22.33 -27.69
CA ASP A 220 4.50 -22.63 -27.10
C ASP A 220 4.53 -23.75 -26.04
N GLU A 221 5.53 -24.64 -26.07
CA GLU A 221 5.74 -25.69 -25.05
C GLU A 221 6.38 -25.15 -23.75
N GLN A 222 6.94 -23.93 -23.76
CA GLN A 222 7.56 -23.36 -22.57
C GLN A 222 6.56 -23.18 -21.43
N PHE A 223 7.02 -23.39 -20.20
CA PHE A 223 6.17 -23.20 -19.02
C PHE A 223 5.65 -21.76 -18.88
N PHE A 224 6.49 -20.77 -19.21
CA PHE A 224 6.20 -19.36 -19.03
C PHE A 224 5.73 -18.70 -20.35
N THR A 225 4.55 -19.11 -20.81
CA THR A 225 3.92 -18.49 -21.99
C THR A 225 3.41 -17.07 -21.69
N PRO A 226 3.15 -16.24 -22.73
CA PRO A 226 2.60 -14.90 -22.53
C PRO A 226 1.29 -14.88 -21.72
N ASP A 227 0.40 -15.87 -21.90
CA ASP A 227 -0.85 -16.00 -21.13
C ASP A 227 -0.57 -16.26 -19.64
N VAL A 228 0.41 -17.10 -19.32
CA VAL A 228 0.81 -17.37 -17.94
C VAL A 228 1.34 -16.11 -17.28
N TRP A 229 2.23 -15.37 -17.95
CA TRP A 229 2.72 -14.08 -17.43
C TRP A 229 1.58 -13.08 -17.21
N TYR A 230 0.63 -12.99 -18.14
CA TYR A 230 -0.54 -12.13 -17.98
C TYR A 230 -1.42 -12.52 -16.78
N ARG A 231 -1.59 -13.82 -16.52
CA ARG A 231 -2.31 -14.32 -15.33
C ARG A 231 -1.57 -13.99 -14.03
N LEU A 232 -0.24 -14.12 -14.02
CA LEU A 232 0.60 -13.76 -12.87
C LEU A 232 0.57 -12.24 -12.62
N ALA A 233 0.61 -11.43 -13.67
CA ALA A 233 0.46 -9.98 -13.60
C ALA A 233 -0.90 -9.62 -12.95
N ASN A 234 -2.00 -10.18 -13.46
CA ASN A 234 -3.33 -9.94 -12.90
C ASN A 234 -3.48 -10.38 -11.44
N ALA A 235 -2.85 -11.50 -11.04
CA ALA A 235 -2.83 -11.93 -9.64
C ALA A 235 -2.07 -10.92 -8.76
N SER A 236 -0.91 -10.45 -9.21
CA SER A 236 -0.10 -9.46 -8.51
C SER A 236 -0.81 -8.12 -8.40
N TYR A 237 -1.51 -7.68 -9.45
CA TYR A 237 -2.33 -6.47 -9.42
C TYR A 237 -3.48 -6.55 -8.38
N ARG A 238 -4.12 -7.72 -8.24
CA ARG A 238 -5.13 -7.92 -7.17
C ARG A 238 -4.52 -7.83 -5.77
N LEU A 239 -3.30 -8.34 -5.58
CA LEU A 239 -2.57 -8.23 -4.31
C LEU A 239 -2.19 -6.77 -4.03
N TYR A 240 -1.66 -6.06 -5.02
CA TYR A 240 -1.37 -4.63 -4.95
C TYR A 240 -2.59 -3.84 -4.46
N ARG A 241 -3.76 -3.98 -5.12
CA ARG A 241 -4.98 -3.26 -4.71
C ARG A 241 -5.42 -3.59 -3.30
N ARG A 242 -5.27 -4.85 -2.87
CA ARG A 242 -5.61 -5.28 -1.50
C ARG A 242 -4.69 -4.63 -0.47
N TYR A 243 -3.37 -4.67 -0.68
CA TYR A 243 -2.40 -4.07 0.23
C TYR A 243 -2.52 -2.55 0.26
N LEU A 244 -2.72 -1.90 -0.89
CA LEU A 244 -2.94 -0.46 -0.96
C LEU A 244 -4.18 -0.04 -0.15
N TYR A 245 -5.28 -0.79 -0.27
CA TYR A 245 -6.48 -0.51 0.54
C TYR A 245 -6.22 -0.64 2.05
N MET A 246 -5.50 -1.69 2.47
CA MET A 246 -5.11 -1.88 3.88
C MET A 246 -4.19 -0.76 4.36
N ALA A 247 -3.24 -0.34 3.52
CA ALA A 247 -2.31 0.75 3.78
C ALA A 247 -3.05 2.07 3.95
N ILE A 248 -3.92 2.46 3.01
CA ILE A 248 -4.72 3.69 3.09
C ILE A 248 -5.56 3.71 4.37
N ARG A 249 -6.26 2.61 4.68
CA ARG A 249 -7.11 2.55 5.88
C ARG A 249 -6.28 2.73 7.15
N THR A 250 -5.12 2.09 7.22
CA THR A 250 -4.20 2.19 8.36
C THR A 250 -3.58 3.59 8.45
N ALA A 251 -3.15 4.16 7.32
CA ALA A 251 -2.60 5.52 7.24
C ALA A 251 -3.62 6.58 7.67
N ARG A 252 -4.92 6.40 7.38
CA ARG A 252 -5.96 7.30 7.90
C ARG A 252 -6.15 7.18 9.41
N LEU A 253 -5.98 5.98 9.98
CA LEU A 253 -5.96 5.80 11.43
C LEU A 253 -4.70 6.44 12.03
N MET A 254 -3.53 6.26 11.40
CA MET A 254 -2.27 6.90 11.75
C MET A 254 -2.43 8.43 11.76
N GLN A 255 -3.00 9.04 10.73
CA GLN A 255 -3.26 10.48 10.69
C GLN A 255 -4.15 10.94 11.86
N ARG A 256 -5.20 10.17 12.20
CA ARG A 256 -6.06 10.48 13.34
C ARG A 256 -5.31 10.35 14.67
N ALA A 257 -4.45 9.35 14.82
CA ALA A 257 -3.60 9.18 15.99
C ALA A 257 -2.58 10.32 16.11
N TYR A 258 -1.94 10.70 15.01
CA TYR A 258 -1.03 11.85 14.94
C TYR A 258 -1.73 13.13 15.40
N ASN A 259 -2.85 13.48 14.79
CA ASN A 259 -3.64 14.66 15.16
C ASN A 259 -4.07 14.63 16.63
N PHE A 260 -4.39 13.44 17.16
CA PHE A 260 -4.76 13.27 18.56
C PHE A 260 -3.58 13.51 19.53
N GLU A 261 -2.40 12.98 19.20
CA GLU A 261 -1.17 13.08 19.99
C GLU A 261 -0.47 14.45 19.86
N THR A 262 -0.50 15.11 18.71
CA THR A 262 0.15 16.41 18.49
C THR A 262 -0.78 17.61 18.65
N ASP A 263 -2.09 17.37 18.78
CA ASP A 263 -3.17 18.36 18.74
C ASP A 263 -3.43 19.09 17.43
N GLN A 264 -2.80 18.63 16.35
CA GLN A 264 -2.95 19.26 15.05
C GLN A 264 -4.19 18.75 14.31
N THR A 265 -4.52 19.39 13.19
CA THR A 265 -5.62 18.96 12.31
C THR A 265 -5.11 18.83 10.88
N LEU A 266 -4.14 17.93 10.69
CA LEU A 266 -3.57 17.65 9.37
C LEU A 266 -4.48 16.72 8.56
N ARG A 267 -4.46 16.91 7.23
CA ARG A 267 -5.23 16.13 6.25
C ARG A 267 -4.38 15.85 5.01
N TRP A 268 -3.32 15.07 5.17
CA TRP A 268 -2.43 14.70 4.07
C TRP A 268 -2.81 13.38 3.41
N ILE A 269 -3.34 12.42 4.17
CA ILE A 269 -3.72 11.12 3.61
C ILE A 269 -4.99 11.23 2.80
N LYS A 270 -4.90 10.99 1.48
CA LYS A 270 -6.03 10.96 0.55
C LYS A 270 -6.93 9.76 0.80
N SER A 271 -8.16 9.82 0.29
CA SER A 271 -9.09 8.67 0.32
C SER A 271 -8.75 7.61 -0.72
N ASP A 272 -8.14 8.03 -1.81
CA ASP A 272 -7.76 7.21 -2.94
C ASP A 272 -6.44 7.74 -3.50
N TYR A 273 -5.57 6.82 -3.89
CA TYR A 273 -4.26 7.03 -4.51
C TYR A 273 -4.17 6.21 -5.80
N THR A 274 -5.30 6.04 -6.50
CA THR A 274 -5.31 5.36 -7.81
C THR A 274 -5.82 6.26 -8.94
N THR A 275 -6.29 7.47 -8.62
CA THR A 275 -6.92 8.42 -9.56
C THR A 275 -5.95 9.41 -10.19
N ASP A 276 -4.86 9.75 -9.51
CA ASP A 276 -3.89 10.77 -9.96
C ASP A 276 -2.72 10.11 -10.73
N GLU A 277 -2.76 8.79 -10.83
CA GLU A 277 -1.67 7.91 -11.25
C GLU A 277 -1.76 7.46 -12.72
N VAL A 278 -0.60 7.17 -13.33
CA VAL A 278 -0.54 6.60 -14.68
C VAL A 278 -1.03 5.16 -14.65
N LYS A 279 -2.25 4.91 -15.14
CA LYS A 279 -2.93 3.59 -15.12
C LYS A 279 -3.08 3.00 -13.69
N GLY A 280 -3.14 3.85 -12.66
CA GLY A 280 -3.29 3.42 -11.27
C GLY A 280 -2.02 2.86 -10.62
N LEU A 281 -0.84 3.14 -11.20
CA LEU A 281 0.50 2.79 -10.69
C LEU A 281 1.17 3.98 -9.99
N LEU A 282 2.08 3.73 -9.06
CA LEU A 282 2.73 4.71 -8.18
C LEU A 282 1.84 5.24 -7.03
N GLY A 283 0.69 4.61 -6.82
CA GLY A 283 -0.23 4.99 -5.75
C GLY A 283 0.33 4.71 -4.36
N ALA A 284 1.03 3.58 -4.23
CA ALA A 284 1.66 3.19 -2.98
C ALA A 284 2.88 4.09 -2.66
N GLU A 285 3.66 4.49 -3.66
CA GLU A 285 4.78 5.43 -3.53
C GLU A 285 4.30 6.80 -3.08
N ALA A 286 3.22 7.32 -3.68
CA ALA A 286 2.60 8.58 -3.26
C ALA A 286 2.10 8.50 -1.80
N LEU A 287 1.44 7.40 -1.43
CA LEU A 287 1.03 7.16 -0.04
C LEU A 287 2.24 7.08 0.92
N MET A 288 3.34 6.44 0.51
CA MET A 288 4.56 6.36 1.33
C MET A 288 5.13 7.75 1.62
N ALA A 289 5.19 8.62 0.60
CA ALA A 289 5.67 9.98 0.76
C ALA A 289 4.79 10.78 1.74
N ASP A 290 3.47 10.65 1.64
CA ASP A 290 2.54 11.31 2.57
C ASP A 290 2.67 10.75 3.99
N ILE A 291 2.89 9.45 4.16
CA ILE A 291 3.16 8.83 5.48
C ILE A 291 4.46 9.40 6.09
N GLN A 292 5.53 9.50 5.31
CA GLN A 292 6.82 10.02 5.78
C GLN A 292 6.77 11.51 6.11
N SER A 293 5.88 12.26 5.47
CA SER A 293 5.66 13.68 5.76
C SER A 293 5.25 13.92 7.23
N PHE A 294 4.53 12.98 7.85
CA PHE A 294 4.20 13.06 9.29
C PHE A 294 5.42 12.92 10.19
N SER A 295 6.37 12.03 9.86
CA SER A 295 7.64 11.93 10.61
C SER A 295 8.47 13.19 10.45
N PHE A 296 8.50 13.74 9.23
CA PHE A 296 9.18 15.00 8.96
C PHE A 296 8.57 16.15 9.78
N ASP A 297 7.23 16.29 9.80
CA ASP A 297 6.55 17.30 10.63
C ASP A 297 6.84 17.12 12.11
N LEU A 298 6.81 15.88 12.62
CA LEU A 298 7.06 15.59 14.03
C LEU A 298 8.45 16.05 14.47
N ILE A 299 9.46 15.82 13.63
CA ILE A 299 10.87 16.14 13.92
C ILE A 299 11.15 17.63 13.72
N THR A 300 10.51 18.27 12.73
CA THR A 300 10.74 19.69 12.39
C THR A 300 9.85 20.67 13.17
N SER A 301 8.80 20.17 13.82
CA SER A 301 7.92 20.92 14.71
C SER A 301 8.70 21.67 15.79
N ARG A 302 8.41 22.97 15.94
CA ARG A 302 9.04 23.86 16.94
C ARG A 302 8.34 23.83 18.30
N ALA A 303 7.57 22.78 18.60
CA ALA A 303 6.83 22.71 19.84
C ALA A 303 7.76 22.54 21.06
N SER A 304 7.42 23.18 22.17
CA SER A 304 8.18 23.03 23.43
C SER A 304 8.14 21.58 23.94
N LYS A 305 9.18 21.17 24.66
CA LYS A 305 9.29 19.80 25.19
C LYS A 305 8.20 19.56 26.24
N PRO A 306 7.43 18.46 26.15
CA PRO A 306 6.48 18.10 27.19
C PRO A 306 7.21 17.64 28.45
N GLN A 307 6.74 18.08 29.61
CA GLN A 307 7.25 17.76 30.94
C GLN A 307 6.28 16.81 31.65
N PRO A 308 6.76 15.72 32.26
CA PRO A 308 5.93 14.85 33.08
C PRO A 308 5.61 15.53 34.42
N ILE A 309 4.33 15.54 34.79
CA ILE A 309 3.83 16.12 36.04
C ILE A 309 2.96 15.08 36.74
N LYS A 310 3.07 15.04 38.07
CA LYS A 310 2.22 14.25 38.95
C LYS A 310 1.47 15.21 39.87
N GLN A 311 0.14 15.15 39.83
CA GLN A 311 -0.70 15.93 40.74
C GLN A 311 -1.71 15.02 41.43
N THR A 312 -1.83 15.14 42.75
CA THR A 312 -2.76 14.34 43.55
C THR A 312 -3.87 15.21 44.11
N ILE A 313 -5.10 14.81 43.85
CA ILE A 313 -6.33 15.45 44.32
C ILE A 313 -6.98 14.56 45.37
N SER A 314 -7.19 15.11 46.56
CA SER A 314 -7.92 14.47 47.65
C SER A 314 -9.40 14.80 47.53
N LEU A 315 -10.23 13.78 47.27
CA LEU A 315 -11.67 13.95 47.11
C LEU A 315 -12.34 14.41 48.39
N TYR A 316 -11.82 14.01 49.56
CA TYR A 316 -12.36 14.46 50.84
C TYR A 316 -12.13 15.96 51.07
N ASN A 317 -10.91 16.45 50.80
CA ASN A 317 -10.57 17.85 51.03
C ASN A 317 -11.26 18.79 50.04
N GLN A 318 -11.43 18.35 48.78
CA GLN A 318 -11.98 19.21 47.74
C GLN A 318 -13.50 19.09 47.58
N TYR A 319 -14.05 17.89 47.78
CA TYR A 319 -15.48 17.59 47.58
C TYR A 319 -16.09 16.90 48.81
N GLY A 320 -15.73 17.36 50.01
CA GLY A 320 -16.11 16.71 51.28
C GLY A 320 -17.62 16.50 51.45
N PHE A 321 -18.45 17.45 51.00
CA PHE A 321 -19.91 17.29 51.04
C PHE A 321 -20.41 16.11 50.20
N ALA A 322 -19.94 16.00 48.96
CA ALA A 322 -20.30 14.91 48.05
C ALA A 322 -19.70 13.58 48.52
N PHE A 323 -18.51 13.60 49.11
CA PHE A 323 -17.89 12.42 49.71
C PHE A 323 -18.74 11.83 50.85
N GLU A 324 -19.20 12.67 51.77
CA GLU A 324 -20.00 12.23 52.92
C GLU A 324 -21.43 11.82 52.52
N ASN A 325 -22.10 12.60 51.68
CA ASN A 325 -23.52 12.36 51.36
C ASN A 325 -23.74 11.41 50.18
N GLN A 326 -22.79 11.30 49.25
CA GLN A 326 -22.87 10.39 48.11
C GLN A 326 -22.00 9.16 48.37
N LEU A 327 -20.66 9.29 48.39
CA LEU A 327 -19.77 8.14 48.44
C LEU A 327 -20.00 7.26 49.68
N ARG A 328 -20.03 7.83 50.89
CA ARG A 328 -20.21 7.02 52.11
C ARG A 328 -21.61 6.44 52.25
N LYS A 329 -22.66 7.14 51.77
CA LYS A 329 -24.05 6.66 51.89
C LYS A 329 -24.43 5.66 50.79
N THR A 330 -24.06 5.91 49.54
CA THR A 330 -24.50 5.11 48.38
C THR A 330 -23.38 4.26 47.77
N GLY A 331 -22.11 4.59 48.03
CA GLY A 331 -20.96 4.00 47.34
C GLY A 331 -20.67 4.63 45.98
N ILE A 332 -21.41 5.66 45.56
CA ILE A 332 -21.23 6.31 44.25
C ILE A 332 -21.04 7.81 44.47
N MET A 333 -20.12 8.41 43.72
CA MET A 333 -19.85 9.85 43.76
C MET A 333 -19.56 10.39 42.36
N GLU A 334 -20.19 11.51 42.03
CA GLU A 334 -19.92 12.26 40.81
C GLU A 334 -19.26 13.59 41.16
N PHE A 335 -18.18 13.93 40.47
CA PHE A 335 -17.43 15.16 40.69
C PHE A 335 -16.81 15.65 39.38
N GLN A 336 -16.44 16.91 39.34
CA GLN A 336 -15.82 17.53 38.17
C GLN A 336 -14.51 18.18 38.56
N THR A 337 -13.41 17.76 37.91
CA THR A 337 -12.14 18.46 38.00
C THR A 337 -12.19 19.69 37.12
N HIS A 338 -11.74 20.80 37.67
CA HIS A 338 -11.67 22.09 37.00
C HIS A 338 -10.23 22.36 36.56
N ILE A 339 -10.02 23.31 35.64
CA ILE A 339 -8.67 23.60 35.13
C ILE A 339 -7.86 24.31 36.22
N GLU A 340 -8.57 25.15 36.98
CA GLU A 340 -8.11 25.88 38.14
C GLU A 340 -7.41 24.96 39.15
N ASP A 341 -7.93 23.74 39.35
CA ASP A 341 -7.39 22.74 40.28
C ASP A 341 -5.93 22.39 40.00
N PHE A 342 -5.51 22.50 38.74
CA PHE A 342 -4.14 22.25 38.29
C PHE A 342 -3.33 23.54 38.15
N ASP A 343 -3.97 24.61 37.65
CA ASP A 343 -3.36 25.94 37.51
C ASP A 343 -2.90 26.52 38.85
N PHE A 344 -3.58 26.17 39.95
CA PHE A 344 -3.18 26.56 41.30
C PHE A 344 -1.79 26.09 41.70
N TYR A 345 -1.39 24.90 41.25
CA TYR A 345 -0.09 24.31 41.57
C TYR A 345 0.95 24.66 40.51
N TYR A 346 0.53 24.70 39.24
CA TYR A 346 1.42 24.85 38.09
C TYR A 346 0.88 25.89 37.09
N PRO A 347 0.87 27.19 37.46
CA PRO A 347 0.42 28.24 36.56
C PRO A 347 1.30 28.29 35.30
N GLY A 348 0.71 28.58 34.14
CA GLY A 348 1.42 28.64 32.86
C GLY A 348 1.65 27.29 32.17
N THR A 349 1.16 26.19 32.77
CA THR A 349 1.15 24.90 32.08
C THR A 349 0.02 24.83 31.06
N TYR A 350 0.31 24.24 29.90
CA TYR A 350 -0.65 24.06 28.82
C TYR A 350 -0.49 22.70 28.14
N ALA A 351 -1.48 22.32 27.35
CA ALA A 351 -1.55 20.99 26.72
C ALA A 351 -1.42 19.84 27.74
N GLY A 352 -1.90 20.06 28.97
CA GLY A 352 -1.92 19.06 30.04
C GLY A 352 -2.81 17.89 29.67
N ARG A 353 -2.20 16.72 29.43
CA ARG A 353 -2.92 15.51 29.02
C ARG A 353 -2.57 14.32 29.88
N ILE A 354 -3.60 13.64 30.32
CA ILE A 354 -3.52 12.45 31.15
C ILE A 354 -2.71 11.38 30.40
N GLU A 355 -1.72 10.83 31.08
CA GLU A 355 -1.04 9.58 30.69
C GLU A 355 -1.60 8.40 31.47
N ALA A 356 -1.89 8.59 32.76
CA ALA A 356 -2.52 7.62 33.63
C ALA A 356 -3.21 8.30 34.81
N VAL A 357 -4.27 7.67 35.33
CA VAL A 357 -4.91 8.05 36.59
C VAL A 357 -4.77 6.88 37.55
N GLU A 358 -4.29 7.16 38.75
CA GLU A 358 -4.17 6.21 39.85
C GLU A 358 -5.15 6.60 40.96
N VAL A 359 -5.93 5.63 41.43
CA VAL A 359 -6.88 5.81 42.53
C VAL A 359 -6.32 5.12 43.75
N SER A 360 -6.06 5.88 44.81
CA SER A 360 -5.64 5.36 46.10
C SER A 360 -6.73 5.62 47.13
N ILE A 361 -7.24 4.56 47.75
CA ILE A 361 -8.29 4.65 48.76
C ILE A 361 -7.63 4.52 50.12
N ILE A 362 -7.92 5.45 51.02
CA ILE A 362 -7.33 5.52 52.36
C ILE A 362 -8.44 5.31 53.38
N GLY A 363 -8.25 4.34 54.27
CA GLY A 363 -9.17 3.99 55.33
C GLY A 363 -8.82 2.63 55.93
N VAL A 364 -9.74 2.07 56.71
CA VAL A 364 -9.64 0.68 57.19
C VAL A 364 -10.11 -0.24 56.06
N LEU A 365 -9.16 -0.79 55.31
CA LEU A 365 -9.42 -1.61 54.12
C LEU A 365 -8.95 -3.06 54.34
N PRO A 366 -9.60 -4.04 53.68
CA PRO A 366 -9.10 -5.41 53.67
C PRO A 366 -7.77 -5.49 52.89
N PRO A 367 -6.91 -6.48 53.16
CA PRO A 367 -5.63 -6.65 52.46
C PRO A 367 -5.77 -6.86 50.94
N THR A 368 -6.92 -7.36 50.48
CA THR A 368 -7.24 -7.52 49.06
C THR A 368 -7.52 -6.17 48.39
N GLY A 369 -7.91 -5.13 49.13
CA GLY A 369 -8.29 -3.84 48.56
C GLY A 369 -9.79 -3.76 48.23
N ILE A 370 -10.17 -2.78 47.41
CA ILE A 370 -11.57 -2.47 47.09
C ILE A 370 -11.82 -2.65 45.60
N SER A 371 -12.95 -3.27 45.27
CA SER A 371 -13.46 -3.37 43.91
C SER A 371 -14.32 -2.16 43.55
N GLY A 372 -14.10 -1.58 42.38
CA GLY A 372 -14.85 -0.42 41.94
C GLY A 372 -14.57 0.00 40.51
N THR A 373 -15.10 1.15 40.12
CA THR A 373 -14.81 1.75 38.83
C THR A 373 -14.63 3.25 38.94
N LEU A 374 -13.72 3.80 38.14
CA LEU A 374 -13.61 5.22 37.89
C LEU A 374 -13.93 5.47 36.42
N THR A 375 -14.90 6.34 36.15
CA THR A 375 -15.37 6.61 34.80
C THR A 375 -15.20 8.08 34.44
N ASN A 376 -14.65 8.35 33.27
CA ASN A 376 -14.57 9.69 32.70
C ASN A 376 -15.70 9.89 31.67
N SER A 377 -16.43 11.00 31.76
CA SER A 377 -17.60 11.27 30.89
C SER A 377 -17.29 11.46 29.40
N GLY A 378 -16.02 11.60 29.02
CA GLY A 378 -15.56 11.70 27.62
C GLY A 378 -15.41 13.14 27.11
N ILE A 379 -15.92 14.15 27.84
CA ILE A 379 -15.65 15.56 27.55
C ILE A 379 -14.58 16.05 28.51
N SER A 380 -13.46 16.52 27.97
CA SER A 380 -12.34 17.04 28.76
C SER A 380 -11.81 18.33 28.18
N SER A 381 -11.12 19.12 29.00
CA SER A 381 -10.54 20.39 28.59
C SER A 381 -9.16 20.64 29.20
N TYR A 382 -8.39 21.49 28.53
CA TYR A 382 -7.06 21.90 28.95
C TYR A 382 -6.66 23.26 28.34
N ARG A 383 -5.67 23.92 28.93
CA ARG A 383 -5.14 25.22 28.49
C ARG A 383 -4.40 25.12 27.14
N THR A 384 -4.53 26.14 26.29
CA THR A 384 -3.69 26.32 25.09
C THR A 384 -2.65 27.43 25.32
N PRO A 385 -1.55 27.48 24.55
CA PRO A 385 -0.51 28.49 24.78
C PRO A 385 -1.02 29.92 24.48
N ALA A 386 -0.35 30.92 25.04
CA ALA A 386 -0.76 32.33 24.91
C ALA A 386 -0.72 32.83 23.45
N SER A 387 0.10 32.20 22.61
CA SER A 387 0.16 32.51 21.17
C SER A 387 -1.14 32.24 20.41
N VAL A 388 -2.03 31.40 20.95
CA VAL A 388 -3.31 31.02 20.29
C VAL A 388 -4.41 32.06 20.53
N SER A 389 -4.44 32.71 21.69
CA SER A 389 -5.49 33.69 22.04
C SER A 389 -5.18 35.13 21.62
N GLY A 390 -3.94 35.42 21.20
CA GLY A 390 -3.45 36.80 21.18
C GLY A 390 -3.27 37.36 22.59
N ALA A 391 -2.43 38.37 22.75
CA ALA A 391 -2.16 38.96 24.06
C ALA A 391 -3.39 39.74 24.57
N GLY A 392 -3.95 39.35 25.72
CA GLY A 392 -4.62 40.30 26.61
C GLY A 392 -6.06 40.06 27.08
N THR A 393 -6.84 39.06 26.63
CA THR A 393 -8.29 39.05 27.01
C THR A 393 -8.99 37.72 27.28
N SER A 394 -8.36 36.55 27.10
CA SER A 394 -8.88 35.31 27.69
C SER A 394 -7.78 34.27 27.75
N THR A 395 -7.72 33.50 28.83
CA THR A 395 -6.87 32.31 28.94
C THR A 395 -7.53 31.17 28.18
N PRO A 396 -7.09 30.84 26.96
CA PRO A 396 -7.84 29.98 26.06
C PRO A 396 -7.85 28.53 26.54
N VAL A 397 -9.03 27.91 26.46
CA VAL A 397 -9.28 26.52 26.82
C VAL A 397 -9.73 25.76 25.59
N LYS A 398 -9.12 24.60 25.34
CA LYS A 398 -9.54 23.69 24.28
C LYS A 398 -10.35 22.55 24.87
N PHE A 399 -11.52 22.30 24.28
CA PHE A 399 -12.34 21.13 24.59
C PHE A 399 -11.97 19.97 23.67
N ARG A 400 -12.01 18.77 24.23
CA ARG A 400 -11.76 17.51 23.55
C ARG A 400 -12.89 16.55 23.88
N VAL A 401 -13.39 15.90 22.84
CA VAL A 401 -14.44 14.87 22.95
C VAL A 401 -13.82 13.52 22.64
N GLN A 402 -13.98 12.60 23.55
CA GLN A 402 -13.55 11.21 23.49
C GLN A 402 -14.72 10.30 23.85
N SER A 403 -14.56 9.01 23.55
CA SER A 403 -15.46 8.00 24.08
C SER A 403 -15.35 7.98 25.61
N LYS A 404 -16.48 7.72 26.27
CA LYS A 404 -16.54 7.47 27.71
C LYS A 404 -15.68 6.25 28.02
N GLU A 405 -14.73 6.40 28.94
CA GLU A 405 -13.80 5.34 29.34
C GLU A 405 -13.91 5.08 30.83
N THR A 406 -13.84 3.80 31.21
CA THR A 406 -13.99 3.33 32.59
C THR A 406 -12.76 2.52 32.97
N LEU A 407 -12.06 2.98 34.01
CA LEU A 407 -10.99 2.27 34.68
C LEU A 407 -11.61 1.36 35.74
N ILE A 408 -11.28 0.07 35.68
CA ILE A 408 -11.67 -0.90 36.70
C ILE A 408 -10.66 -0.83 37.84
N LEU A 409 -11.18 -0.67 39.06
CA LEU A 409 -10.41 -0.74 40.30
C LEU A 409 -10.46 -2.17 40.79
N SER A 410 -9.29 -2.77 40.93
CA SER A 410 -9.09 -4.14 41.40
C SER A 410 -7.78 -4.19 42.18
N ASP A 411 -7.50 -5.35 42.75
CA ASP A 411 -6.27 -5.67 43.49
C ASP A 411 -5.00 -5.56 42.60
N TYR A 412 -5.17 -5.39 41.29
CA TYR A 412 -4.08 -5.20 40.34
C TYR A 412 -3.27 -3.94 40.65
N SER A 413 -1.98 -4.14 40.91
CA SER A 413 -1.00 -3.08 41.10
C SER A 413 0.05 -3.12 40.01
N ALA A 414 0.08 -2.10 39.15
CA ALA A 414 1.02 -2.02 38.03
C ALA A 414 2.50 -2.10 38.45
N ARG A 415 2.84 -1.84 39.72
CA ARG A 415 4.21 -1.98 40.24
C ARG A 415 4.57 -3.41 40.64
N GLN A 416 3.59 -4.19 41.10
CA GLN A 416 3.80 -5.55 41.58
C GLN A 416 3.54 -6.59 40.47
N ASP A 417 2.51 -6.36 39.66
CA ASP A 417 2.02 -7.34 38.67
C ASP A 417 2.58 -7.13 37.26
N THR A 418 3.38 -6.08 37.05
CA THR A 418 4.01 -5.74 35.75
C THR A 418 4.87 -6.87 35.17
N LEU A 419 5.39 -7.75 36.02
CA LEU A 419 6.20 -8.91 35.60
C LEU A 419 5.36 -9.99 34.89
N LEU A 420 4.08 -10.11 35.24
CA LEU A 420 3.17 -11.13 34.71
C LEU A 420 2.27 -10.56 33.59
N VAL A 421 1.88 -9.29 33.70
CA VAL A 421 1.04 -8.61 32.72
C VAL A 421 1.85 -7.55 31.99
N THR A 422 2.29 -7.87 30.78
CA THR A 422 3.05 -6.93 29.95
C THR A 422 2.15 -5.84 29.38
N ASN A 423 2.52 -4.58 29.58
CA ASN A 423 1.86 -3.44 28.93
C ASN A 423 2.23 -3.41 27.43
N ASN A 424 1.23 -3.37 26.54
CA ASN A 424 1.46 -3.15 25.11
C ASN A 424 1.78 -1.67 24.84
N SER A 425 3.02 -1.36 24.45
CA SER A 425 3.47 0.01 24.17
C SER A 425 2.83 0.64 22.93
N GLY A 426 2.28 -0.17 22.02
CA GLY A 426 1.59 0.31 20.81
C GLY A 426 0.16 0.76 21.08
N MET A 427 -0.41 0.45 22.25
CA MET A 427 -1.79 0.78 22.61
C MET A 427 -1.83 1.93 23.61
N LEU A 428 -2.76 2.85 23.43
CA LEU A 428 -3.06 3.90 24.39
C LEU A 428 -3.70 3.28 25.65
N ARG A 429 -3.29 3.78 26.81
CA ARG A 429 -3.86 3.40 28.11
C ARG A 429 -5.26 3.99 28.27
N ILE A 430 -6.03 3.43 29.21
CA ILE A 430 -7.33 3.96 29.61
C ILE A 430 -7.16 5.42 30.07
N MET A 431 -7.99 6.31 29.53
CA MET A 431 -8.03 7.76 29.71
C MET A 431 -6.80 8.51 29.19
N GLN A 432 -5.90 7.84 28.46
CA GLN A 432 -4.72 8.48 27.91
C GLN A 432 -5.09 9.50 26.83
N GLY A 433 -4.50 10.70 26.94
CA GLY A 433 -4.73 11.80 26.02
C GLY A 433 -6.00 12.62 26.32
N ALA A 434 -6.76 12.29 27.37
CA ALA A 434 -7.80 13.16 27.89
C ALA A 434 -7.22 14.42 28.53
N GLY A 435 -7.97 15.51 28.48
CA GLY A 435 -7.66 16.73 29.23
C GLY A 435 -7.83 16.52 30.73
N LEU A 436 -7.19 17.39 31.52
CA LEU A 436 -7.18 17.29 32.99
C LEU A 436 -8.52 17.65 33.63
N ALA A 437 -9.22 18.65 33.07
CA ALA A 437 -10.52 19.06 33.56
C ALA A 437 -11.62 18.25 32.86
N SER A 438 -12.39 17.49 33.63
CA SER A 438 -13.42 16.61 33.11
C SER A 438 -14.41 16.22 34.22
N THR A 439 -15.51 15.59 33.82
CA THR A 439 -16.48 15.01 34.76
C THR A 439 -16.14 13.55 35.00
N TRP A 440 -16.16 13.17 36.27
CA TRP A 440 -15.77 11.86 36.77
C TRP A 440 -16.89 11.25 37.59
N ARG A 441 -16.95 9.92 37.56
CA ARG A 441 -17.85 9.12 38.36
C ARG A 441 -17.07 7.98 39.00
N LEU A 442 -17.00 7.99 40.32
CA LEU A 442 -16.39 6.96 41.13
C LEU A 442 -17.49 6.06 41.71
N GLU A 443 -17.38 4.76 41.48
CA GLU A 443 -18.29 3.75 42.01
C GLU A 443 -17.53 2.72 42.81
N LEU A 444 -17.85 2.62 44.10
CA LEU A 444 -17.41 1.59 45.03
C LEU A 444 -18.69 0.88 45.54
N PRO A 445 -19.21 -0.13 44.82
CA PRO A 445 -20.51 -0.73 45.14
C PRO A 445 -20.53 -1.39 46.53
N LYS A 446 -21.50 -1.01 47.37
CA LYS A 446 -21.65 -1.56 48.74
C LYS A 446 -22.01 -3.04 48.78
N ALA A 447 -22.64 -3.55 47.72
CA ALA A 447 -23.05 -4.96 47.64
C ALA A 447 -21.87 -5.93 47.45
N ILE A 448 -20.72 -5.43 46.97
CA ILE A 448 -19.54 -6.23 46.63
C ILE A 448 -18.44 -6.02 47.66
N ASN A 449 -18.30 -4.80 48.19
CA ASN A 449 -17.25 -4.46 49.14
C ASN A 449 -17.74 -4.59 50.58
N ASP A 450 -17.23 -5.58 51.31
CA ASP A 450 -17.45 -5.76 52.74
C ASP A 450 -16.52 -4.86 53.56
N ILE A 451 -16.82 -3.56 53.56
CA ILE A 451 -16.07 -2.54 54.29
C ILE A 451 -17.02 -1.61 55.04
N ASP A 452 -16.55 -1.05 56.15
CA ASP A 452 -17.22 0.09 56.76
C ASP A 452 -16.93 1.35 55.93
N TYR A 453 -17.89 1.77 55.11
CA TYR A 453 -17.80 3.01 54.33
C TYR A 453 -17.65 4.25 55.21
N GLY A 454 -18.08 4.20 56.48
CA GLY A 454 -17.82 5.23 57.47
C GLY A 454 -16.34 5.40 57.77
N ALA A 455 -15.55 4.32 57.71
CA ALA A 455 -14.12 4.28 57.98
C ALA A 455 -13.24 4.71 56.80
N LEU A 456 -13.83 5.08 55.66
CA LEU A 456 -13.12 5.66 54.52
C LEU A 456 -12.69 7.09 54.85
N THR A 457 -11.40 7.34 55.05
CA THR A 457 -10.88 8.67 55.42
C THR A 457 -10.71 9.58 54.21
N ASP A 458 -10.22 9.06 53.09
CA ASP A 458 -10.01 9.84 51.86
C ASP A 458 -9.91 8.92 50.63
N VAL A 459 -10.18 9.49 49.45
CA VAL A 459 -9.86 8.87 48.16
C VAL A 459 -9.01 9.86 47.39
N GLN A 460 -7.80 9.44 47.03
CA GLN A 460 -6.82 10.25 46.34
C GLN A 460 -6.74 9.85 44.88
N LEU A 461 -6.97 10.81 44.00
CA LEU A 461 -6.77 10.67 42.56
C LEU A 461 -5.45 11.29 42.18
N THR A 462 -4.51 10.45 41.74
CA THR A 462 -3.23 10.90 41.23
C THR A 462 -3.26 10.91 39.71
N PHE A 463 -3.15 12.11 39.14
CA PHE A 463 -3.04 12.34 37.71
C PHE A 463 -1.57 12.36 37.33
N TYR A 464 -1.16 11.42 36.49
CA TYR A 464 0.10 11.47 35.76
C TYR A 464 -0.20 12.06 34.39
N TYR A 465 0.43 13.18 34.05
CA TYR A 465 0.16 13.87 32.79
C TYR A 465 1.41 14.53 32.23
N LYS A 466 1.35 14.84 30.94
CA LYS A 466 2.38 15.64 30.28
C LYS A 466 1.81 17.01 29.96
N ALA A 467 2.56 18.06 30.29
CA ALA A 467 2.22 19.44 29.96
C ALA A 467 3.44 20.19 29.44
N ARG A 468 3.23 21.30 28.77
CA ARG A 468 4.28 22.25 28.35
C ARG A 468 4.16 23.51 29.18
N TYR A 469 5.21 24.31 29.23
CA TYR A 469 5.23 25.58 29.97
C TYR A 469 5.32 26.77 29.01
N ASP A 470 4.50 27.79 29.26
CA ASP A 470 4.53 29.08 28.58
C ASP A 470 4.60 30.22 29.62
N PRO A 471 5.69 31.00 29.66
CA PRO A 471 5.84 32.07 30.64
C PRO A 471 4.84 33.22 30.45
N LEU A 472 4.35 33.47 29.23
CA LEU A 472 3.32 34.50 29.01
C LEU A 472 1.95 34.04 29.54
N LEU A 473 1.69 32.74 29.49
CA LEU A 473 0.49 32.15 30.07
C LEU A 473 0.54 32.16 31.59
N HIS A 474 1.72 31.98 32.20
CA HIS A 474 1.90 31.97 33.64
C HIS A 474 1.33 33.23 34.32
N ASP A 475 1.75 34.41 33.87
CA ASP A 475 1.33 35.67 34.50
C ASP A 475 -0.16 35.95 34.28
N ALA A 476 -0.67 35.61 33.09
CA ALA A 476 -2.10 35.72 32.77
C ALA A 476 -2.95 34.78 33.64
N VAL A 477 -2.49 33.56 33.89
CA VAL A 477 -3.18 32.59 34.77
C VAL A 477 -3.16 33.08 36.22
N ILE A 478 -2.05 33.60 36.74
CA ILE A 478 -2.02 34.15 38.10
C ILE A 478 -2.98 35.32 38.26
N ALA A 479 -2.99 36.25 37.29
CA ALA A 479 -3.94 37.36 37.29
C ALA A 479 -5.40 36.88 37.22
N GLN A 480 -5.68 35.87 36.40
CA GLN A 480 -7.02 35.27 36.32
C GLN A 480 -7.40 34.62 37.65
N LEU A 481 -6.53 33.78 38.22
CA LEU A 481 -6.75 33.11 39.50
C LEU A 481 -7.09 34.15 40.59
N ALA A 482 -6.35 35.25 40.67
CA ALA A 482 -6.58 36.32 41.65
C ALA A 482 -7.98 36.97 41.55
N THR A 483 -8.64 36.91 40.39
CA THR A 483 -9.99 37.43 40.17
C THR A 483 -11.10 36.40 40.42
N LEU A 484 -10.76 35.12 40.58
CA LEU A 484 -11.76 34.08 40.80
C LEU A 484 -12.40 34.21 42.19
N PRO A 485 -13.74 34.17 42.29
CA PRO A 485 -14.42 34.17 43.57
C PRO A 485 -14.08 32.89 44.34
N GLY A 486 -13.63 33.03 45.59
CA GLY A 486 -13.33 31.88 46.45
C GLY A 486 -11.94 31.25 46.26
N ILE A 487 -11.03 31.88 45.51
CA ILE A 487 -9.62 31.44 45.40
C ILE A 487 -8.95 31.24 46.77
N ASN A 488 -9.24 32.15 47.68
CA ASN A 488 -8.72 32.16 49.03
C ASN A 488 -9.68 31.51 50.02
N THR A 489 -10.60 30.69 49.53
CA THR A 489 -11.59 29.98 50.34
C THR A 489 -11.33 28.48 50.26
N ARG A 490 -11.44 27.79 51.39
CA ARG A 490 -11.32 26.34 51.47
C ARG A 490 -12.45 25.76 52.29
N GLN A 491 -12.82 24.54 51.94
CA GLN A 491 -13.69 23.70 52.75
C GLN A 491 -12.85 22.65 53.47
N ARG A 492 -13.28 22.31 54.68
CA ARG A 492 -12.69 21.25 55.48
C ARG A 492 -13.80 20.48 56.18
N GLY A 493 -13.88 19.20 55.88
CA GLY A 493 -14.64 18.26 56.68
C GLY A 493 -13.80 17.77 57.86
N ILE A 494 -14.40 17.69 59.03
CA ILE A 494 -13.81 17.11 60.24
C ILE A 494 -14.79 16.04 60.71
N PRO A 495 -14.58 14.76 60.35
CA PRO A 495 -15.34 13.66 60.88
C PRO A 495 -14.89 13.42 62.32
N LEU A 496 -15.74 13.80 63.27
CA LEU A 496 -15.37 13.89 64.68
C LEU A 496 -15.01 12.52 65.26
N ARG A 497 -15.68 11.45 64.82
CA ARG A 497 -15.37 10.08 65.28
C ARG A 497 -13.94 9.64 64.94
N TRP A 498 -13.41 10.05 63.80
CA TRP A 498 -12.14 9.55 63.28
C TRP A 498 -10.96 10.46 63.59
N ILE A 499 -11.16 11.79 63.55
CA ILE A 499 -10.10 12.75 63.87
C ILE A 499 -10.00 12.99 65.38
N TYR A 500 -11.12 12.97 66.10
CA TYR A 500 -11.19 13.23 67.55
C TYR A 500 -11.94 12.10 68.28
N PRO A 501 -11.45 10.84 68.21
CA PRO A 501 -12.15 9.68 68.76
C PRO A 501 -12.46 9.84 70.26
N ASP A 502 -11.50 10.30 71.06
CA ASP A 502 -11.68 10.47 72.52
C ASP A 502 -12.82 11.46 72.84
N ALA A 503 -12.85 12.60 72.14
CA ALA A 503 -13.90 13.61 72.31
C ALA A 503 -15.26 13.10 71.81
N TYR A 504 -15.27 12.25 70.78
CA TYR A 504 -16.48 11.66 70.22
C TYR A 504 -17.07 10.58 71.14
N PHE A 505 -16.26 9.69 71.71
CA PHE A 505 -16.75 8.68 72.66
C PHE A 505 -17.19 9.32 73.99
N HIS A 506 -16.48 10.33 74.48
CA HIS A 506 -16.96 11.13 75.62
C HIS A 506 -18.29 11.83 75.30
N PHE A 507 -18.46 12.30 74.08
CA PHE A 507 -19.73 12.87 73.61
C PHE A 507 -20.86 11.85 73.60
N GLN A 508 -20.60 10.59 73.23
CA GLN A 508 -21.64 9.55 73.26
C GLN A 508 -22.21 9.32 74.67
N ASP A 509 -21.37 9.41 75.71
CA ASP A 509 -21.78 9.23 77.11
C ASP A 509 -22.43 10.48 77.71
N THR A 510 -21.94 11.67 77.37
CA THR A 510 -22.30 12.93 78.06
C THR A 510 -23.19 13.87 77.25
N GLY A 511 -23.30 13.67 75.95
CA GLY A 511 -23.94 14.59 75.01
C GLY A 511 -23.15 15.86 74.71
N ASN A 512 -21.94 16.03 75.26
CA ASN A 512 -21.09 17.21 75.08
C ASN A 512 -19.75 16.87 74.41
N LEU A 513 -19.46 17.55 73.30
CA LEU A 513 -18.23 17.43 72.52
C LEU A 513 -17.51 18.78 72.52
N SER A 514 -16.21 18.79 72.76
CA SER A 514 -15.39 20.01 72.66
C SER A 514 -14.09 19.71 71.94
N ILE A 515 -13.79 20.50 70.91
CA ILE A 515 -12.56 20.40 70.13
C ILE A 515 -11.91 21.78 70.03
N THR A 516 -10.58 21.83 69.86
CA THR A 516 -9.86 23.09 69.66
C THR A 516 -9.04 23.00 68.39
N LEU A 517 -9.34 23.87 67.43
CA LEU A 517 -8.57 24.00 66.19
C LEU A 517 -7.41 24.97 66.42
N LYS A 518 -6.19 24.51 66.13
CA LYS A 518 -4.95 25.27 66.26
C LYS A 518 -4.41 25.65 64.87
N LYS A 519 -3.49 26.62 64.83
CA LYS A 519 -2.81 27.02 63.58
C LYS A 519 -2.12 25.85 62.88
N SER A 520 -1.58 24.89 63.63
CA SER A 520 -0.94 23.67 63.10
C SER A 520 -1.86 22.77 62.31
N ASP A 521 -3.17 22.90 62.50
CA ASP A 521 -4.13 22.06 61.81
C ASP A 521 -4.37 22.54 60.38
N PHE A 522 -3.99 23.78 60.05
CA PHE A 522 -4.13 24.41 58.74
C PHE A 522 -2.81 24.38 57.95
N ARG A 523 -2.85 24.65 56.65
CA ARG A 523 -1.63 24.63 55.84
C ARG A 523 -0.75 25.83 56.21
N THR A 524 0.57 25.64 56.19
CA THR A 524 1.54 26.68 56.58
C THR A 524 1.49 27.95 55.72
N ASN A 525 0.98 27.85 54.50
CA ASN A 525 0.80 28.97 53.57
C ASN A 525 -0.52 29.74 53.80
N GLU A 526 -1.40 29.26 54.68
CA GLU A 526 -2.65 29.91 55.04
C GLU A 526 -2.45 30.74 56.31
N THR A 527 -2.68 32.05 56.23
CA THR A 527 -2.64 32.96 57.38
C THR A 527 -4.02 33.52 57.66
N ASN A 528 -4.33 33.74 58.94
CA ASN A 528 -5.59 34.34 59.40
C ASN A 528 -6.86 33.70 58.80
N PRO A 529 -7.12 32.41 59.03
CA PRO A 529 -8.35 31.79 58.55
C PRO A 529 -9.58 32.40 59.26
N VAL A 530 -10.54 32.90 58.48
CA VAL A 530 -11.81 33.47 58.92
C VAL A 530 -12.93 32.54 58.50
N LEU A 531 -13.79 32.15 59.44
CA LEU A 531 -14.92 31.26 59.16
C LEU A 531 -15.96 32.00 58.31
N THR A 532 -16.41 31.38 57.22
CA THR A 532 -17.42 31.94 56.29
C THR A 532 -18.68 31.10 56.17
N SER A 533 -18.60 29.80 56.46
CA SER A 533 -19.77 28.91 56.52
C SER A 533 -19.47 27.77 57.48
N VAL A 534 -20.47 27.33 58.23
CA VAL A 534 -20.40 26.16 59.11
C VAL A 534 -21.60 25.27 58.86
N GLY A 535 -21.33 23.99 58.71
CA GLY A 535 -22.33 22.97 58.57
C GLY A 535 -21.97 21.74 59.38
N LEU A 536 -22.97 20.90 59.55
CA LEU A 536 -22.86 19.66 60.29
C LEU A 536 -23.70 18.61 59.59
N LEU A 537 -23.13 17.42 59.49
CA LEU A 537 -23.82 16.24 59.00
C LEU A 537 -23.79 15.17 60.08
N VAL A 538 -24.97 14.74 60.50
CA VAL A 538 -25.15 13.58 61.38
C VAL A 538 -25.37 12.35 60.52
N ALA A 539 -24.53 11.34 60.71
CA ALA A 539 -24.69 10.02 60.12
C ALA A 539 -25.18 9.05 61.19
N THR A 540 -26.27 8.32 60.91
CA THR A 540 -26.84 7.30 61.80
C THR A 540 -26.66 5.90 61.21
N ASP A 541 -26.79 4.88 62.05
CA ASP A 541 -26.73 3.46 61.66
C ASP A 541 -28.02 2.96 60.97
N GLY A 542 -28.99 3.85 60.76
CA GLY A 542 -30.31 3.54 60.20
C GLY A 542 -31.36 3.11 61.23
N SER A 543 -30.99 2.86 62.49
CA SER A 543 -31.94 2.55 63.57
C SER A 543 -32.72 3.78 64.03
N VAL A 544 -32.15 4.99 63.85
CA VAL A 544 -32.78 6.28 64.14
C VAL A 544 -32.69 7.20 62.91
N SER A 545 -33.76 7.96 62.67
CA SER A 545 -33.77 9.00 61.62
C SER A 545 -32.68 10.03 61.87
N ALA A 546 -31.90 10.35 60.84
CA ALA A 546 -30.91 11.42 60.90
C ALA A 546 -31.56 12.82 60.98
N GLY A 547 -32.82 12.95 60.58
CA GLY A 547 -33.59 14.20 60.66
C GLY A 547 -34.36 14.41 61.95
N GLY A 548 -34.51 15.66 62.35
CA GLY A 548 -35.20 16.05 63.58
C GLY A 548 -34.30 16.07 64.83
N ILE A 549 -32.99 15.94 64.69
CA ILE A 549 -32.03 15.99 65.79
C ILE A 549 -31.66 17.45 66.06
N LYS A 550 -31.91 17.93 67.26
CA LYS A 550 -31.58 19.29 67.69
C LYS A 550 -30.16 19.32 68.26
N VAL A 551 -29.28 20.03 67.57
CA VAL A 551 -27.85 20.14 67.86
C VAL A 551 -27.52 21.60 68.18
N SER A 552 -26.84 21.84 69.30
CA SER A 552 -26.31 23.17 69.63
C SER A 552 -24.82 23.23 69.33
N LEU A 553 -24.39 24.25 68.58
CA LEU A 553 -22.99 24.47 68.20
C LEU A 553 -22.53 25.84 68.68
N ALA A 554 -21.41 25.90 69.39
CA ALA A 554 -20.67 27.13 69.67
C ALA A 554 -19.38 27.17 68.83
N THR A 555 -19.05 28.36 68.33
CA THR A 555 -17.81 28.62 67.59
C THR A 555 -16.89 29.51 68.45
N PRO A 556 -15.61 29.69 68.09
CA PRO A 556 -14.68 30.49 68.89
C PRO A 556 -15.15 31.91 69.20
N THR A 557 -16.02 32.47 68.35
CA THR A 557 -16.52 33.85 68.45
C THR A 557 -17.96 33.93 68.98
N HIS A 558 -18.77 32.86 68.82
CA HIS A 558 -20.20 32.89 69.11
C HIS A 558 -20.61 31.80 70.10
N ALA A 559 -21.51 32.14 71.02
CA ALA A 559 -22.10 31.20 71.97
C ALA A 559 -22.94 30.12 71.25
N ALA A 560 -23.29 29.05 71.99
CA ALA A 560 -24.01 27.91 71.43
C ALA A 560 -25.38 28.29 70.85
N ILE A 561 -25.61 27.97 69.57
CA ILE A 561 -26.91 28.16 68.90
C ILE A 561 -27.48 26.79 68.50
N ALA A 562 -28.72 26.52 68.89
CA ALA A 562 -29.41 25.29 68.54
C ALA A 562 -30.05 25.35 67.15
N ALA A 563 -29.90 24.28 66.38
CA ALA A 563 -30.61 24.07 65.11
C ALA A 563 -31.03 22.59 65.00
N VAL A 564 -31.98 22.31 64.11
CA VAL A 564 -32.54 20.97 63.90
C VAL A 564 -32.06 20.42 62.56
N THR A 565 -31.63 19.16 62.53
CA THR A 565 -31.22 18.48 61.29
C THR A 565 -32.38 18.28 60.33
N ASP A 566 -32.13 18.46 59.03
CA ASP A 566 -33.08 18.12 57.97
C ASP A 566 -33.22 16.60 57.75
N ALA A 567 -34.06 16.18 56.81
CA ALA A 567 -34.29 14.76 56.50
C ALA A 567 -33.01 13.98 56.10
N ALA A 568 -31.96 14.68 55.64
CA ALA A 568 -30.68 14.08 55.27
C ALA A 568 -29.64 14.09 56.41
N GLY A 569 -30.01 14.63 57.59
CA GLY A 569 -29.14 14.78 58.75
C GLY A 569 -28.27 16.03 58.74
N GLN A 570 -28.61 17.03 57.93
CA GLN A 570 -27.78 18.21 57.69
C GLN A 570 -28.28 19.45 58.43
N ILE A 571 -27.32 20.24 58.89
CA ILE A 571 -27.52 21.63 59.32
C ILE A 571 -26.44 22.45 58.60
N ASN A 572 -26.80 23.57 58.01
CA ASN A 572 -25.85 24.53 57.44
C ASN A 572 -26.13 25.92 57.99
N SER A 573 -25.19 26.84 57.81
CA SER A 573 -25.33 28.25 58.19
C SER A 573 -25.84 29.13 57.04
N GLU A 574 -26.32 28.53 55.96
CA GLU A 574 -26.76 29.23 54.76
C GLU A 574 -28.30 29.36 54.75
N ARG A 575 -28.86 30.16 53.83
CA ARG A 575 -30.31 30.27 53.57
C ARG A 575 -31.20 30.44 54.81
N ALA A 576 -30.99 31.50 55.59
CA ALA A 576 -31.79 31.86 56.77
C ALA A 576 -31.82 30.80 57.90
N SER A 577 -30.81 29.94 57.96
CA SER A 577 -30.63 29.00 59.06
C SER A 577 -30.37 29.71 60.42
N PRO A 578 -30.82 29.12 61.55
CA PRO A 578 -30.42 29.58 62.89
C PRO A 578 -28.91 29.67 63.09
N TRP A 579 -28.11 28.90 62.33
CA TRP A 579 -26.64 28.92 62.39
C TRP A 579 -25.99 30.03 61.55
N ALA A 580 -26.75 30.87 60.85
CA ALA A 580 -26.20 31.99 60.08
C ALA A 580 -25.24 32.91 60.89
N PRO A 581 -25.51 33.24 62.18
CA PRO A 581 -24.56 34.04 62.97
C PRO A 581 -23.23 33.32 63.24
N LEU A 582 -23.24 31.99 63.30
CA LEU A 582 -22.04 31.18 63.56
C LEU A 582 -21.05 31.20 62.39
N ALA A 583 -21.47 31.60 61.19
CA ALA A 583 -20.67 31.64 59.96
C ALA A 583 -19.75 32.86 59.84
N SER A 584 -19.30 33.41 60.98
CA SER A 584 -18.40 34.55 61.03
C SER A 584 -17.46 34.44 62.23
N GLY A 585 -16.30 35.11 62.13
CA GLY A 585 -15.32 35.17 63.21
C GLY A 585 -14.09 34.29 62.97
N ALA A 586 -13.30 34.10 64.04
CA ALA A 586 -12.05 33.36 63.95
C ALA A 586 -12.31 31.87 63.74
N MET A 587 -11.64 31.28 62.76
CA MET A 587 -11.68 29.83 62.49
C MET A 587 -10.84 29.03 63.50
N ILE A 588 -9.88 29.67 64.17
CA ILE A 588 -9.00 29.06 65.16
C ILE A 588 -9.59 29.29 66.55
N GLY A 589 -9.68 28.23 67.35
CA GLY A 589 -10.20 28.30 68.72
C GLY A 589 -11.04 27.08 69.11
N GLY A 590 -11.78 27.21 70.21
CA GLY A 590 -12.65 26.17 70.73
C GLY A 590 -13.98 26.09 70.00
N TYR A 591 -14.38 24.88 69.63
CA TYR A 591 -15.71 24.55 69.14
C TYR A 591 -16.35 23.58 70.13
N SER A 592 -17.60 23.82 70.52
CA SER A 592 -18.34 22.92 71.39
C SER A 592 -19.67 22.55 70.78
N LEU A 593 -20.00 21.28 70.81
CA LEU A 593 -21.26 20.74 70.31
C LEU A 593 -21.98 20.00 71.44
N SER A 594 -23.26 20.29 71.64
CA SER A 594 -24.07 19.68 72.71
C SER A 594 -25.43 19.21 72.22
N LEU A 595 -25.80 17.98 72.61
CA LEU A 595 -27.13 17.39 72.47
C LEU A 595 -27.68 17.11 73.87
N THR A 596 -28.87 17.59 74.17
CA THR A 596 -29.54 17.34 75.46
C THR A 596 -30.68 16.32 75.30
N ALA A 597 -30.96 15.57 76.36
CA ALA A 597 -32.08 14.62 76.40
C ALA A 597 -33.45 15.31 76.23
N THR A 598 -33.60 16.53 76.76
CA THR A 598 -34.83 17.32 76.65
C THR A 598 -35.11 17.73 75.20
N ASP A 599 -34.07 18.10 74.47
CA ASP A 599 -34.18 18.55 73.07
C ASP A 599 -34.30 17.40 72.07
N ASN A 600 -33.92 16.17 72.47
CA ASN A 600 -33.86 14.99 71.60
C ASN A 600 -34.48 13.75 72.25
N PRO A 601 -35.79 13.74 72.55
CA PRO A 601 -36.46 12.62 73.20
C PRO A 601 -36.36 11.31 72.40
N GLN A 602 -36.21 11.39 71.07
CA GLN A 602 -36.04 10.24 70.17
C GLN A 602 -34.72 9.49 70.37
N LEU A 603 -33.72 10.11 71.01
CA LEU A 603 -32.43 9.50 71.34
C LEU A 603 -32.36 9.08 72.82
N VAL A 604 -33.47 9.14 73.56
CA VAL A 604 -33.50 8.75 74.99
C VAL A 604 -34.00 7.31 75.13
N LYS A 605 -33.17 6.44 75.70
CA LYS A 605 -33.56 5.07 76.09
C LYS A 605 -33.40 4.90 77.59
N ASN A 606 -34.42 4.36 78.26
CA ASN A 606 -34.43 4.15 79.72
C ASN A 606 -34.12 5.43 80.54
N GLY A 607 -34.57 6.59 80.07
CA GLY A 607 -34.35 7.88 80.75
C GLY A 607 -32.93 8.46 80.63
N LYS A 608 -32.04 7.83 79.86
CA LYS A 608 -30.70 8.32 79.53
C LYS A 608 -30.56 8.60 78.04
N LEU A 609 -29.78 9.62 77.70
CA LEU A 609 -29.43 9.92 76.32
C LEU A 609 -28.55 8.78 75.78
N ASP A 610 -29.02 8.08 74.74
CA ASP A 610 -28.30 7.02 74.04
C ASP A 610 -27.93 7.53 72.64
N LEU A 611 -26.67 7.95 72.50
CA LEU A 611 -26.10 8.43 71.23
C LEU A 611 -25.37 7.33 70.44
N THR A 612 -25.45 6.08 70.89
CA THR A 612 -24.88 4.92 70.17
C THR A 612 -25.37 4.81 68.71
N PRO A 613 -26.64 5.13 68.37
CA PRO A 613 -27.12 5.11 66.98
C PRO A 613 -26.44 6.13 66.05
N LEU A 614 -25.74 7.13 66.60
CA LEU A 614 -24.99 8.09 65.81
C LEU A 614 -23.65 7.46 65.43
N VAL A 615 -23.48 7.18 64.14
CA VAL A 615 -22.26 6.56 63.59
C VAL A 615 -21.14 7.58 63.48
N ASN A 616 -21.44 8.80 63.03
CA ASN A 616 -20.45 9.87 62.94
C ASN A 616 -21.15 11.23 62.93
N ILE A 617 -20.42 12.26 63.37
CA ILE A 617 -20.80 13.65 63.18
C ILE A 617 -19.66 14.31 62.40
N ALA A 618 -19.93 14.78 61.19
CA ALA A 618 -18.97 15.49 60.37
C ALA A 618 -19.23 16.99 60.45
N LEU A 619 -18.27 17.74 61.00
CA LEU A 619 -18.29 19.20 61.02
C LEU A 619 -17.69 19.70 59.70
N LEU A 620 -18.50 20.39 58.90
CA LEU A 620 -18.10 20.96 57.62
C LEU A 620 -17.84 22.45 57.82
N LEU A 621 -16.61 22.89 57.60
CA LEU A 621 -16.20 24.27 57.82
C LEU A 621 -15.71 24.85 56.50
N GLN A 622 -16.22 26.01 56.13
CA GLN A 622 -15.68 26.82 55.05
C GLN A 622 -15.03 28.06 55.64
N TYR A 623 -13.80 28.34 55.23
CA TYR A 623 -13.05 29.49 55.71
C TYR A 623 -12.34 30.20 54.56
N GLN A 624 -12.20 31.51 54.70
CA GLN A 624 -11.35 32.34 53.86
C GLN A 624 -10.01 32.54 54.56
N PHE A 625 -8.90 32.53 53.83
CA PHE A 625 -7.55 32.74 54.37
C PHE A 625 -6.81 33.82 53.58
N THR A 626 -5.74 34.36 54.16
CA THR A 626 -4.78 35.20 53.43
C THR A 626 -3.57 34.34 53.08
N PRO A 627 -3.21 34.17 51.80
CA PRO A 627 -2.01 33.42 51.43
C PRO A 627 -0.78 34.15 51.97
N ARG A 628 0.19 33.38 52.47
CA ARG A 628 1.49 33.92 52.88
C ARG A 628 2.21 34.48 51.65
N THR A 629 2.53 35.78 51.69
CA THR A 629 3.34 36.48 50.67
C THR A 629 4.79 36.05 50.70
#